data_AF-A0A6B8T7F2-F1
#
_entry.id   AF-A0A6B8T7F2-F1
#
_cell.length_a   1.000
_cell.length_b   1.000
_cell.length_c   1.000
_cell.angle_alpha   90.00
_cell.angle_beta   90.00
_cell.angle_gamma   90.00
#
_symmetry.space_group_name_H-M   'P 1'
#
loop_
_entity.id
_entity.type
_entity.pdbx_description
1 polymer ?
#
loop_
_entity_poly.entity_id
_entity_poly.type
_entity_poly.pdbx_seq_one_letter_code
_entity_poly.pdbx_strand_id
1 'polypeptide(L)'
;MKKKNYLGIFIKFFFQGILIIGPLSATVWIIWSIFKSVDNLVPNISRQYPGAVFAAVLFGTALIGFVGSKLILGQLFVSLMDYIVAHIPGVKIIYSSIKDMLASFVGDKRKFTNPVWVRVNETPEIWRIGFLTQHTMNFTNLEGMVSVYLPHSYAISGWVIVTSAENIKPAEGFTAQKAMEFALSGGILKSDK
;
A
#
# COMPACT_ATOMS: atom_id res chain seq x y z
N MET A 1 -2.88 56.89 -3.77
CA MET A 1 -3.93 55.97 -3.25
C MET A 1 -3.55 54.53 -3.62
N LYS A 2 -3.20 53.67 -2.65
CA LYS A 2 -2.89 52.25 -2.91
C LYS A 2 -4.18 51.54 -3.36
N LYS A 3 -4.24 51.06 -4.61
CA LYS A 3 -5.36 50.25 -5.13
C LYS A 3 -5.47 48.99 -4.26
N LYS A 4 -6.55 48.84 -3.50
CA LYS A 4 -6.82 47.63 -2.72
C LYS A 4 -6.87 46.44 -3.69
N ASN A 5 -5.99 45.46 -3.50
CA ASN A 5 -5.86 44.29 -4.37
C ASN A 5 -6.94 43.24 -4.05
N TYR A 6 -8.20 43.55 -4.38
CA TYR A 6 -9.35 42.66 -4.14
C TYR A 6 -9.21 41.30 -4.84
N LEU A 7 -8.58 41.28 -6.03
CA LEU A 7 -8.34 40.05 -6.77
C LEU A 7 -7.38 39.12 -6.02
N GLY A 8 -6.28 39.65 -5.48
CA GLY A 8 -5.34 38.86 -4.67
C GLY A 8 -5.99 38.29 -3.40
N ILE A 9 -6.90 39.04 -2.78
CA ILE A 9 -7.68 38.59 -1.62
C ILE A 9 -8.62 37.44 -2.00
N PHE A 10 -9.37 37.59 -3.10
CA PHE A 10 -10.25 36.52 -3.60
C PHE A 10 -9.47 35.24 -3.93
N ILE A 11 -8.37 35.36 -4.69
CA ILE A 11 -7.52 34.21 -5.06
C ILE A 11 -7.00 33.50 -3.80
N LYS A 12 -6.54 34.25 -2.80
CA LYS A 12 -6.09 33.68 -1.53
C LYS A 12 -7.19 32.86 -0.85
N PHE A 13 -8.40 33.41 -0.72
CA PHE A 13 -9.52 32.70 -0.11
C PHE A 13 -10.01 31.52 -0.94
N PHE A 14 -9.97 31.62 -2.28
CA PHE A 14 -10.30 30.52 -3.18
C PHE A 14 -9.35 29.32 -2.98
N PHE A 15 -8.03 29.54 -3.01
CA PHE A 15 -7.06 28.48 -2.75
C PHE A 15 -7.13 27.93 -1.32
N GLN A 16 -7.41 28.79 -0.33
CA GLN A 16 -7.65 28.32 1.03
C GLN A 16 -8.91 27.46 1.13
N GLY A 17 -9.98 27.80 0.38
CA GLY A 17 -11.18 26.98 0.24
C GLY A 17 -10.90 25.63 -0.41
N ILE A 18 -10.11 25.59 -1.49
CA ILE A 18 -9.66 24.34 -2.13
C ILE A 18 -8.87 23.48 -1.15
N LEU A 19 -7.99 24.08 -0.34
CA LEU A 19 -7.18 23.31 0.61
C LEU A 19 -8.04 22.62 1.69
N ILE A 20 -9.18 23.23 2.04
CA ILE A 20 -10.13 22.69 3.03
C ILE A 20 -11.08 21.67 2.38
N ILE A 21 -11.71 22.04 1.27
CA ILE A 21 -12.80 21.26 0.64
C ILE A 21 -12.27 20.21 -0.34
N GLY A 22 -11.10 20.45 -0.93
CA GLY A 22 -10.47 19.58 -1.93
C GLY A 22 -10.27 18.15 -1.45
N PRO A 23 -9.60 17.91 -0.30
CA PRO A 23 -9.40 16.55 0.23
C PRO A 23 -10.72 15.81 0.52
N LEU A 24 -11.71 16.51 1.07
CA LEU A 24 -13.03 15.94 1.35
C LEU A 24 -13.75 15.56 0.05
N SER A 25 -13.77 16.46 -0.92
CA SER A 25 -14.42 16.24 -2.23
C SER A 25 -13.76 15.09 -2.98
N ALA A 26 -12.42 15.02 -2.96
CA ALA A 26 -11.67 13.93 -3.56
C ALA A 26 -11.99 12.59 -2.89
N THR A 27 -12.08 12.56 -1.56
CA THR A 27 -12.43 11.35 -0.80
C THR A 27 -13.83 10.85 -1.16
N VAL A 28 -14.83 11.74 -1.16
CA VAL A 28 -16.22 11.40 -1.55
C VAL A 28 -16.28 10.91 -3.00
N TRP A 29 -15.57 11.58 -3.90
CA TRP A 29 -15.51 11.21 -5.31
C TRP A 29 -14.89 9.83 -5.52
N ILE A 30 -13.78 9.51 -4.83
CA ILE A 30 -13.13 8.19 -4.90
C ILE A 30 -14.08 7.09 -4.41
N ILE A 31 -14.69 7.26 -3.23
CA ILE A 31 -15.61 6.26 -2.66
C ILE A 31 -16.79 6.03 -3.60
N TRP A 32 -17.39 7.11 -4.11
CA TRP A 32 -18.51 7.03 -5.04
C TRP A 32 -18.11 6.35 -6.36
N SER A 33 -16.92 6.63 -6.88
CA SER A 33 -16.39 6.03 -8.10
C SER A 33 -16.20 4.51 -7.95
N ILE A 34 -15.64 4.05 -6.82
CA ILE A 34 -15.49 2.63 -6.53
C ILE A 34 -16.86 1.94 -6.47
N PHE A 35 -17.79 2.51 -5.70
CA PHE A 35 -19.13 1.95 -5.55
C PHE A 35 -19.86 1.82 -6.89
N LYS A 36 -19.87 2.90 -7.68
CA LYS A 36 -20.53 2.93 -9.00
C LYS A 36 -19.86 1.99 -10.01
N SER A 37 -18.54 1.85 -9.96
CA SER A 37 -17.80 0.94 -10.85
C SER A 37 -18.21 -0.51 -10.62
N VAL A 38 -18.39 -0.92 -9.36
CA VAL A 38 -18.84 -2.28 -9.01
C VAL A 38 -20.31 -2.47 -9.36
N ASP A 39 -21.17 -1.51 -9.04
CA ASP A 39 -22.61 -1.61 -9.34
C ASP A 39 -22.89 -1.70 -10.85
N ASN A 40 -22.11 -0.98 -11.65
CA ASN A 40 -22.22 -1.04 -13.10
C ASN A 40 -21.79 -2.38 -13.71
N LEU A 41 -21.26 -3.34 -12.94
CA LEU A 41 -21.01 -4.70 -13.43
C LEU A 41 -22.32 -5.41 -13.81
N VAL A 42 -23.42 -5.13 -13.10
CA VAL A 42 -24.75 -5.69 -13.41
C VAL A 42 -25.80 -4.57 -13.41
N PRO A 43 -25.86 -3.74 -14.47
CA PRO A 43 -26.68 -2.53 -14.51
C PRO A 43 -28.18 -2.78 -14.27
N ASN A 44 -28.69 -3.93 -14.70
CA ASN A 44 -30.10 -4.30 -14.55
C ASN A 44 -30.50 -4.40 -13.07
N ILE A 45 -29.63 -4.96 -12.22
CA ILE A 45 -29.89 -5.10 -10.78
C ILE A 45 -29.69 -3.75 -10.09
N SER A 46 -28.60 -3.04 -10.40
CA SER A 46 -28.29 -1.75 -9.77
C SER A 46 -29.27 -0.63 -10.12
N ARG A 47 -29.97 -0.70 -11.26
CA ARG A 47 -31.05 0.23 -11.59
C ARG A 47 -32.26 0.06 -10.66
N GLN A 48 -32.55 -1.16 -10.22
CA GLN A 48 -33.69 -1.46 -9.34
C GLN A 48 -33.31 -1.36 -7.85
N TYR A 49 -32.08 -1.77 -7.51
CA TYR A 49 -31.55 -1.77 -6.14
C TYR A 49 -30.12 -1.19 -6.14
N PRO A 50 -29.97 0.14 -6.01
CA PRO A 50 -28.66 0.77 -5.92
C PRO A 50 -27.86 0.21 -4.73
N GLY A 51 -26.63 -0.23 -4.97
CA GLY A 51 -25.72 -0.83 -4.00
C GLY A 51 -25.85 -2.33 -3.78
N ALA A 52 -26.87 -2.98 -4.35
CA ALA A 52 -27.07 -4.41 -4.17
C ALA A 52 -25.94 -5.25 -4.77
N VAL A 53 -25.43 -4.85 -5.95
CA VAL A 53 -24.33 -5.53 -6.63
C VAL A 53 -23.03 -5.32 -5.85
N PHE A 54 -22.74 -4.11 -5.39
CA PHE A 54 -21.62 -3.84 -4.49
C PHE A 54 -21.67 -4.72 -3.23
N ALA A 55 -22.82 -4.76 -2.55
CA ALA A 55 -23.00 -5.58 -1.36
C ALA A 55 -22.82 -7.08 -1.67
N ALA A 56 -23.42 -7.58 -2.76
CA ALA A 56 -23.30 -8.98 -3.16
C ALA A 56 -21.85 -9.37 -3.46
N VAL A 57 -21.09 -8.51 -4.15
CA VAL A 57 -19.66 -8.72 -4.42
C VAL A 57 -18.86 -8.71 -3.12
N LEU A 58 -19.11 -7.75 -2.22
CA LEU A 58 -18.43 -7.65 -0.94
C LEU A 58 -18.66 -8.89 -0.07
N PHE A 59 -19.92 -9.27 0.15
CA PHE A 59 -20.27 -10.44 0.96
C PHE A 59 -19.86 -11.75 0.29
N GLY A 60 -20.03 -11.86 -1.03
CA GLY A 60 -19.64 -13.05 -1.79
C GLY A 60 -18.12 -13.30 -1.73
N THR A 61 -17.32 -12.27 -1.97
CA THR A 61 -15.85 -12.38 -1.89
C THR A 61 -15.37 -12.69 -0.46
N ALA A 62 -15.97 -12.05 0.56
CA ALA A 62 -15.67 -12.36 1.96
C ALA A 62 -16.03 -13.81 2.32
N LEU A 63 -17.20 -14.30 1.86
CA LEU A 63 -17.64 -15.67 2.09
C LEU A 63 -16.73 -16.68 1.41
N ILE A 64 -16.34 -16.45 0.16
CA ILE A 64 -15.38 -17.30 -0.57
C ILE A 64 -14.05 -17.34 0.18
N GLY A 65 -13.54 -16.19 0.65
CA GLY A 65 -12.32 -16.13 1.45
C GLY A 65 -12.43 -16.89 2.78
N PHE A 66 -13.56 -16.79 3.47
CA PHE A 66 -13.82 -17.52 4.72
C PHE A 66 -13.88 -19.04 4.50
N VAL A 67 -14.65 -19.49 3.51
CA VAL A 67 -14.77 -20.91 3.15
C VAL A 67 -13.44 -21.47 2.67
N GLY A 68 -12.75 -20.76 1.78
CA GLY A 68 -11.47 -21.17 1.22
C GLY A 68 -10.34 -21.23 2.24
N SER A 69 -10.41 -20.46 3.33
CA SER A 69 -9.37 -20.48 4.38
C SER A 69 -9.64 -21.50 5.49
N LYS A 70 -10.90 -21.73 5.88
CA LYS A 70 -11.25 -22.56 7.04
C LYS A 70 -11.73 -23.97 6.73
N LEU A 71 -12.24 -24.23 5.52
CA LEU A 71 -12.79 -25.55 5.16
C LEU A 71 -11.83 -26.30 4.24
N ILE A 72 -11.55 -27.57 4.56
CA ILE A 72 -10.66 -28.43 3.78
C ILE A 72 -11.15 -28.57 2.32
N LEU A 73 -12.46 -28.73 2.12
CA LEU A 73 -13.06 -28.71 0.77
C LEU A 73 -12.90 -27.36 0.06
N GLY A 74 -12.94 -26.26 0.80
CA GLY A 74 -12.73 -24.91 0.26
C GLY A 74 -11.29 -24.74 -0.26
N GLN A 75 -10.31 -25.21 0.50
CA GLN A 75 -8.90 -25.21 0.09
C GLN A 75 -8.66 -26.07 -1.16
N LEU A 76 -9.31 -27.24 -1.24
CA LEU A 76 -9.22 -28.12 -2.41
C LEU A 76 -9.84 -27.46 -3.66
N PHE A 77 -11.02 -26.84 -3.51
CA PHE A 77 -11.70 -26.16 -4.62
C PHE A 77 -10.89 -24.97 -5.14
N VAL A 78 -10.34 -24.13 -4.26
CA VAL A 78 -9.48 -23.01 -4.65
C VAL A 78 -8.23 -23.51 -5.36
N SER A 79 -7.60 -24.59 -4.86
CA SER A 79 -6.41 -25.19 -5.48
C SER A 79 -6.70 -25.78 -6.86
N LEU A 80 -7.90 -26.37 -7.06
CA LEU A 80 -8.34 -26.87 -8.36
C LEU A 80 -8.59 -25.72 -9.36
N MET A 81 -9.21 -24.63 -8.91
CA MET A 81 -9.40 -23.44 -9.76
C MET A 81 -8.05 -22.84 -10.19
N ASP A 82 -7.12 -22.71 -9.24
CA ASP A 82 -5.74 -22.30 -9.51
C ASP A 82 -5.07 -23.19 -10.54
N TYR A 83 -5.21 -24.52 -10.38
CA TYR A 83 -4.65 -25.50 -11.30
C TYR A 83 -5.21 -25.33 -12.71
N ILE A 84 -6.53 -25.20 -12.86
CA ILE A 84 -7.18 -25.04 -14.17
C ILE A 84 -6.67 -23.77 -14.87
N VAL A 85 -6.69 -22.63 -14.18
CA VAL A 85 -6.23 -21.35 -14.75
C VAL A 85 -4.74 -21.41 -15.10
N ALA A 86 -3.94 -22.09 -14.28
CA ALA A 86 -2.51 -22.27 -14.52
C ALA A 86 -2.17 -23.18 -15.71
N HIS A 87 -3.13 -23.94 -16.24
CA HIS A 87 -2.93 -24.81 -17.42
C HIS A 87 -3.37 -24.15 -18.73
N ILE A 88 -3.95 -22.95 -18.69
CA ILE A 88 -4.30 -22.20 -19.90
C ILE A 88 -3.07 -21.39 -20.35
N PRO A 89 -2.44 -21.71 -21.50
CA PRO A 89 -1.28 -20.98 -21.99
C PRO A 89 -1.58 -19.49 -22.18
N GLY A 90 -0.64 -18.61 -21.84
CA GLY A 90 -0.82 -17.16 -21.84
C GLY A 90 -1.58 -16.62 -20.63
N VAL A 91 -2.74 -17.18 -20.29
CA VAL A 91 -3.56 -16.75 -19.14
C VAL A 91 -2.83 -16.99 -17.81
N LYS A 92 -2.11 -18.12 -17.68
CA LYS A 92 -1.30 -18.42 -16.49
C LYS A 92 -0.41 -17.26 -16.07
N ILE A 93 0.30 -16.64 -17.02
CA ILE A 93 1.28 -15.58 -16.73
C ILE A 93 0.59 -14.38 -16.10
N ILE A 94 -0.51 -13.93 -16.71
CA ILE A 94 -1.28 -12.78 -16.23
C ILE A 94 -1.89 -13.10 -14.85
N TYR A 95 -2.52 -14.28 -14.72
CA TYR A 95 -3.16 -14.69 -13.48
C TYR A 95 -2.15 -14.82 -12.33
N SER A 96 -1.02 -15.50 -12.54
CA SER A 96 0.01 -15.69 -11.52
C SER A 96 0.64 -14.37 -11.11
N SER A 97 0.96 -13.48 -12.05
CA SER A 97 1.51 -12.16 -11.71
C SER A 97 0.55 -11.31 -10.89
N ILE A 98 -0.75 -11.29 -11.25
CA ILE A 98 -1.76 -10.57 -10.47
C ILE A 98 -1.92 -11.21 -9.09
N LYS A 99 -1.99 -12.54 -9.02
CA LYS A 99 -2.14 -13.28 -7.77
C LYS A 99 -0.95 -13.05 -6.85
N ASP A 100 0.28 -13.14 -7.33
CA ASP A 100 1.50 -12.93 -6.54
C ASP A 100 1.57 -11.48 -6.04
N MET A 101 1.22 -10.52 -6.90
CA MET A 101 1.13 -9.11 -6.51
C MET A 101 0.11 -8.93 -5.38
N LEU A 102 -1.13 -9.40 -5.55
CA LEU A 102 -2.18 -9.28 -4.53
C LEU A 102 -1.85 -10.07 -3.24
N ALA A 103 -1.25 -11.25 -3.37
CA ALA A 103 -0.79 -12.05 -2.23
C ALA A 103 0.30 -11.32 -1.45
N SER A 104 1.20 -10.61 -2.13
CA SER A 104 2.19 -9.74 -1.48
C SER A 104 1.59 -8.51 -0.79
N PHE A 105 0.37 -8.08 -1.18
CA PHE A 105 -0.36 -7.03 -0.45
C PHE A 105 -1.11 -7.57 0.77
N VAL A 106 -1.70 -8.77 0.66
CA VAL A 106 -2.59 -9.33 1.71
C VAL A 106 -1.83 -10.16 2.75
N GLY A 107 -0.88 -10.99 2.32
CA GLY A 107 -0.10 -11.87 3.20
C GLY A 107 1.09 -11.18 3.86
N ASP A 108 1.57 -10.09 3.26
CA ASP A 108 2.83 -9.45 3.60
C ASP A 108 2.65 -8.15 4.40
N LYS A 109 1.65 -8.15 5.30
CA LYS A 109 1.50 -7.14 6.35
C LYS A 109 2.77 -6.98 7.21
N ARG A 110 3.79 -7.82 7.05
CA ARG A 110 5.09 -7.79 7.76
C ARG A 110 6.19 -6.99 7.06
N LYS A 111 6.08 -6.68 5.77
CA LYS A 111 7.19 -6.03 5.01
C LYS A 111 7.51 -4.61 5.48
N PHE A 112 6.56 -3.93 6.14
CA PHE A 112 6.77 -2.60 6.69
C PHE A 112 6.48 -2.52 8.19
N THR A 113 6.56 -3.64 8.94
CA THR A 113 6.32 -3.62 10.39
C THR A 113 7.57 -3.39 11.22
N ASN A 114 8.75 -3.63 10.64
CA ASN A 114 10.01 -3.64 11.36
C ASN A 114 10.86 -2.43 10.92
N PRO A 115 10.60 -1.23 11.48
CA PRO A 115 11.37 -0.04 11.13
C PRO A 115 12.79 -0.16 11.68
N VAL A 116 13.76 0.19 10.85
CA VAL A 116 15.18 0.13 11.17
C VAL A 116 15.92 1.35 10.65
N TRP A 117 16.96 1.74 11.36
CA TRP A 117 18.02 2.60 10.83
C TRP A 117 19.02 1.74 10.07
N VAL A 118 19.33 2.14 8.83
CA VAL A 118 20.34 1.49 8.02
C VAL A 118 21.47 2.46 7.73
N ARG A 119 22.69 2.05 8.06
CA ARG A 119 23.90 2.77 7.68
C ARG A 119 24.16 2.50 6.20
N VAL A 120 23.89 3.51 5.37
CA VAL A 120 24.05 3.43 3.90
C VAL A 120 25.41 3.94 3.43
N ASN A 121 26.14 4.63 4.31
CA ASN A 121 27.51 5.06 4.08
C ASN A 121 28.26 5.13 5.42
N GLU A 122 29.53 4.72 5.44
CA GLU A 122 30.37 4.76 6.65
C GLU A 122 31.15 6.07 6.79
N THR A 123 31.64 6.62 5.67
CA THR A 123 32.47 7.85 5.67
C THR A 123 32.04 8.80 4.54
N PRO A 124 31.34 9.92 4.83
CA PRO A 124 30.76 10.26 6.13
C PRO A 124 29.65 9.28 6.53
N GLU A 125 29.43 9.14 7.83
CA GLU A 125 28.39 8.24 8.36
C GLU A 125 27.00 8.76 7.97
N ILE A 126 26.22 7.94 7.25
CA ILE A 126 24.87 8.30 6.80
C ILE A 126 23.90 7.18 7.17
N TRP A 127 22.85 7.54 7.91
CA TRP A 127 21.76 6.66 8.27
C TRP A 127 20.50 7.03 7.50
N ARG A 128 19.73 6.01 7.11
CA ARG A 128 18.40 6.17 6.52
C ARG A 128 17.40 5.30 7.27
N ILE A 129 16.18 5.82 7.44
CA ILE A 129 15.09 5.01 7.94
C ILE A 129 14.65 4.05 6.82
N GLY A 130 14.33 2.82 7.20
CA GLY A 130 13.84 1.81 6.29
C GLY A 130 13.03 0.75 7.03
N PHE A 131 12.66 -0.29 6.30
CA PHE A 131 11.96 -1.44 6.84
C PHE A 131 12.72 -2.72 6.49
N LEU A 132 13.06 -3.51 7.52
CA LEU A 132 13.72 -4.79 7.33
C LEU A 132 12.74 -5.76 6.66
N THR A 133 13.03 -6.16 5.43
CA THR A 133 12.14 -7.02 4.63
C THR A 133 12.57 -8.47 4.63
N GLN A 134 13.86 -8.77 4.80
CA GLN A 134 14.37 -10.11 5.05
C GLN A 134 15.48 -10.08 6.10
N HIS A 135 15.38 -10.95 7.10
CA HIS A 135 16.38 -11.10 8.18
C HIS A 135 17.61 -11.89 7.74
N THR A 136 17.53 -12.66 6.65
CA THR A 136 18.65 -13.41 6.08
C THR A 136 18.52 -13.46 4.57
N MET A 137 19.64 -13.53 3.86
CA MET A 137 19.69 -13.68 2.41
C MET A 137 20.17 -15.07 1.98
N ASN A 138 19.95 -16.11 2.81
CA ASN A 138 20.48 -17.47 2.59
C ASN A 138 19.98 -18.18 1.32
N PHE A 139 18.91 -17.68 0.69
CA PHE A 139 18.47 -18.15 -0.63
C PHE A 139 19.38 -17.65 -1.77
N THR A 140 20.36 -16.81 -1.45
CA THR A 140 21.48 -16.40 -2.28
C THR A 140 22.79 -16.68 -1.52
N ASN A 141 23.93 -16.59 -2.20
CA ASN A 141 25.25 -16.74 -1.58
C ASN A 141 25.70 -15.46 -0.83
N LEU A 142 24.78 -14.77 -0.15
CA LEU A 142 25.03 -13.53 0.61
C LEU A 142 24.79 -13.76 2.10
N GLU A 143 25.58 -14.64 2.70
CA GLU A 143 25.51 -14.95 4.12
C GLU A 143 25.82 -13.71 4.99
N GLY A 144 25.15 -13.60 6.14
CA GLY A 144 25.29 -12.45 7.05
C GLY A 144 24.67 -11.14 6.53
N MET A 145 24.11 -11.14 5.33
CA MET A 145 23.42 -9.99 4.76
C MET A 145 21.91 -10.06 4.96
N VAL A 146 21.30 -8.87 4.94
CA VAL A 146 19.87 -8.66 5.11
C VAL A 146 19.34 -7.74 4.01
N SER A 147 18.03 -7.77 3.78
CA SER A 147 17.37 -6.88 2.83
C SER A 147 16.54 -5.83 3.56
N VAL A 148 16.69 -4.57 3.16
CA VAL A 148 15.92 -3.45 3.70
C VAL A 148 15.29 -2.66 2.56
N TYR A 149 14.00 -2.37 2.71
CA TYR A 149 13.29 -1.42 1.87
C TYR A 149 13.46 0.02 2.38
N LEU A 150 13.86 0.93 1.49
CA LEU A 150 14.03 2.36 1.76
C LEU A 150 13.00 3.16 0.94
N PRO A 151 11.96 3.74 1.56
CA PRO A 151 10.99 4.56 0.85
C PRO A 151 11.60 5.84 0.28
N HIS A 152 11.06 6.33 -0.84
CA HIS A 152 11.34 7.67 -1.35
C HIS A 152 10.42 8.72 -0.72
N SER A 153 10.99 9.88 -0.35
CA SER A 153 10.21 11.02 0.12
C SER A 153 9.21 11.48 -0.95
N TYR A 154 7.97 11.73 -0.55
CA TYR A 154 6.86 12.17 -1.42
C TYR A 154 6.55 11.27 -2.62
N ALA A 155 6.94 9.99 -2.61
CA ALA A 155 6.64 9.05 -3.68
C ALA A 155 6.21 7.67 -3.15
N ILE A 156 5.36 6.98 -3.91
CA ILE A 156 4.99 5.58 -3.66
C ILE A 156 5.99 4.68 -4.40
N SER A 157 7.26 4.78 -4.01
CA SER A 157 8.37 3.98 -4.55
C SER A 157 9.53 3.94 -3.53
N GLY A 158 10.56 3.15 -3.82
CA GLY A 158 11.72 3.04 -2.94
C GLY A 158 12.80 2.14 -3.51
N TRP A 159 13.87 1.97 -2.74
CA TRP A 159 14.95 1.02 -3.03
C TRP A 159 14.78 -0.22 -2.18
N VAL A 160 15.23 -1.35 -2.69
CA VAL A 160 15.62 -2.48 -1.85
C VAL A 160 17.14 -2.52 -1.88
N ILE A 161 17.75 -2.47 -0.70
CA ILE A 161 19.19 -2.63 -0.55
C ILE A 161 19.49 -3.91 0.21
N VAL A 162 20.62 -4.53 -0.13
CA VAL A 162 21.19 -5.65 0.60
C VAL A 162 22.46 -5.15 1.29
N THR A 163 22.56 -5.36 2.60
CA THR A 163 23.69 -4.89 3.41
C THR A 163 23.99 -5.86 4.55
N SER A 164 25.17 -5.75 5.16
CA SER A 164 25.51 -6.51 6.37
C SER A 164 24.51 -6.25 7.49
N ALA A 165 24.13 -7.28 8.24
CA ALA A 165 23.29 -7.16 9.42
C ALA A 165 23.84 -6.15 10.45
N GLU A 166 25.15 -5.96 10.50
CA GLU A 166 25.82 -5.00 11.39
C GLU A 166 25.52 -3.53 11.06
N ASN A 167 25.13 -3.24 9.81
CA ASN A 167 24.74 -1.89 9.38
C ASN A 167 23.30 -1.53 9.79
N ILE A 168 22.63 -2.40 10.55
CA ILE A 168 21.22 -2.26 10.92
C ILE A 168 21.10 -1.99 12.41
N LYS A 169 20.28 -1.00 12.77
CA LYS A 169 19.83 -0.77 14.13
C LYS A 169 18.30 -0.73 14.17
N PRO A 170 17.63 -1.36 15.14
CA PRO A 170 16.19 -1.15 15.35
C PRO A 170 15.89 0.34 15.48
N ALA A 171 14.82 0.82 14.84
CA ALA A 171 14.37 2.20 15.02
C ALA A 171 13.53 2.30 16.30
N GLU A 172 14.20 2.25 17.45
CA GLU A 172 13.54 2.35 18.75
C GLU A 172 12.73 3.66 18.87
N GLY A 173 11.54 3.57 19.47
CA GLY A 173 10.61 4.70 19.57
C GLY A 173 9.77 4.97 18.32
N PHE A 174 10.04 4.29 17.19
CA PHE A 174 9.19 4.36 16.01
C PHE A 174 8.17 3.23 15.97
N THR A 175 6.90 3.59 15.79
CA THR A 175 5.94 2.65 15.19
C THR A 175 6.20 2.56 13.69
N ALA A 176 5.79 1.47 13.05
CA ALA A 176 5.83 1.33 11.59
C ALA A 176 5.21 2.55 10.88
N GLN A 177 4.09 3.06 11.41
CA GLN A 177 3.40 4.24 10.89
C GLN A 177 4.25 5.50 11.02
N LYS A 178 4.82 5.78 12.21
CA LYS A 178 5.69 6.95 12.41
C LYS A 178 6.94 6.87 11.52
N ALA A 179 7.47 5.66 11.30
CA ALA A 179 8.64 5.48 10.44
C ALA A 179 8.32 5.76 8.97
N MET A 180 7.15 5.29 8.51
CA MET A 180 6.66 5.58 7.16
C MET A 180 6.39 7.07 6.97
N GLU A 181 5.76 7.73 7.95
CA GLU A 181 5.53 9.18 7.92
C GLU A 181 6.84 9.95 7.84
N PHE A 182 7.83 9.63 8.70
CA PHE A 182 9.15 10.26 8.68
C PHE A 182 9.86 10.04 7.33
N ALA A 183 9.81 8.82 6.77
CA ALA A 183 10.42 8.54 5.48
C ALA A 183 9.77 9.34 4.34
N LEU A 184 8.45 9.34 4.27
CA LEU A 184 7.69 9.97 3.18
C LEU A 184 7.69 11.50 3.28
N SER A 185 7.79 12.07 4.48
CA SER A 185 7.84 13.52 4.70
C SER A 185 9.23 14.13 4.49
N GLY A 186 10.26 13.31 4.22
CA GLY A 186 11.64 13.77 4.12
C GLY A 186 12.28 14.07 5.47
N GLY A 187 11.87 13.37 6.53
CA GLY A 187 12.46 13.45 7.87
C GLY A 187 11.74 14.39 8.82
N ILE A 188 10.52 14.83 8.49
CA ILE A 188 9.73 15.73 9.33
C ILE A 188 8.64 14.91 10.02
N LEU A 189 8.71 14.82 11.35
CA LEU A 189 7.58 14.40 12.17
C LEU A 189 7.03 15.63 12.88
N LYS A 190 5.70 15.72 12.97
CA LYS A 190 5.10 16.63 13.95
C LYS A 190 5.52 16.13 15.33
N SER A 191 6.24 16.98 16.06
CA SER A 191 6.43 16.78 17.49
C SER A 191 5.04 16.86 18.13
N ASP A 192 4.60 15.78 18.76
CA ASP A 192 3.41 15.79 19.59
C ASP A 192 3.65 16.84 20.70
N LYS A 193 3.03 18.01 20.58
CA LYS A 193 2.87 18.98 21.66
C LYS A 193 1.56 18.69 22.38
#